data_AF-A0A960LSC2-F1
#
_entry.id   AF-A0A960LSC2-F1
#
_cell.length_a   1.000
_cell.length_b   1.000
_cell.length_c   1.000
_cell.angle_alpha   90.00
_cell.angle_beta   90.00
_cell.angle_gamma   90.00
#
_symmetry.space_group_name_H-M   'P 1'
#
loop_
_entity.id
_entity.type
_entity.pdbx_description
1 polymer ?
#
loop_
_entity_poly.entity_id
_entity_poly.type
_entity_poly.pdbx_seq_one_letter_code
_entity_poly.pdbx_strand_id
1 'polypeptide(L)'
;AGATVQGSFLVRGAPEGNQIMMAPGHETGFGFLPDTAIDQHAIARKRLDDMIPVIERHPHLLGIAIDEATALVVHNGVATVMGKSKVAFYDAKRWRDMPDAPRYVLVDTGERFNLKTRSVETE
;
A
#
# COMPACT_ATOMS: atom_id res chain seq x y z
N ALA A 1 -2.17 -7.25 10.04
CA ALA A 1 -2.37 -6.87 11.44
C ALA A 1 -1.39 -5.76 11.81
N GLY A 2 -0.14 -6.07 12.22
CA GLY A 2 0.82 -5.06 12.69
C GLY A 2 1.23 -4.01 11.63
N ALA A 3 1.40 -4.42 10.37
CA ALA A 3 1.69 -3.48 9.27
C ALA A 3 0.45 -2.69 8.86
N THR A 4 -0.68 -3.39 8.71
CA THR A 4 -1.98 -2.80 8.30
C THR A 4 -2.40 -1.63 9.18
N VAL A 5 -2.28 -1.78 10.51
CA VAL A 5 -2.72 -0.75 11.47
C VAL A 5 -1.85 0.51 11.48
N GLN A 6 -0.65 0.47 10.86
CA GLN A 6 0.22 1.66 10.77
C GLN A 6 -0.40 2.74 9.85
N GLY A 7 -1.19 2.35 8.85
CA GLY A 7 -1.86 3.29 7.95
C GLY A 7 -2.99 4.05 8.65
N SER A 8 -3.46 5.14 8.04
CA SER A 8 -4.64 5.86 8.50
C SER A 8 -5.94 5.12 8.17
N PHE A 9 -5.94 4.35 7.07
CA PHE A 9 -7.08 3.54 6.64
C PHE A 9 -6.78 2.05 6.82
N LEU A 10 -7.62 1.36 7.58
CA LEU A 10 -7.51 -0.06 7.84
C LEU A 10 -8.25 -0.87 6.76
N VAL A 11 -7.47 -1.55 5.91
CA VAL A 11 -8.01 -2.59 5.03
C VAL A 11 -8.12 -3.92 5.79
N ARG A 12 -9.10 -4.75 5.44
CA ARG A 12 -9.27 -6.09 6.05
C ARG A 12 -9.45 -6.04 7.58
N GLY A 13 -10.10 -4.99 8.07
CA GLY A 13 -10.43 -4.79 9.50
C GLY A 13 -11.68 -5.52 9.99
N ALA A 14 -12.38 -6.24 9.09
CA ALA A 14 -13.66 -6.87 9.40
C ALA A 14 -13.54 -7.97 10.49
N PRO A 15 -14.42 -7.98 11.50
CA PRO A 15 -14.49 -9.08 12.47
C PRO A 15 -14.75 -10.45 11.81
N GLU A 16 -15.46 -10.45 10.68
CA GLU A 16 -15.85 -11.65 9.93
C GLU A 16 -14.68 -12.28 9.16
N GLY A 17 -13.59 -11.54 8.96
CA GLY A 17 -12.35 -12.07 8.40
C GLY A 17 -11.69 -11.19 7.34
N ASN A 18 -10.55 -11.69 6.84
CA ASN A 18 -9.62 -10.91 6.02
C ASN A 18 -9.98 -10.80 4.52
N GLN A 19 -11.16 -11.26 4.11
CA GLN A 19 -11.61 -11.18 2.71
C GLN A 19 -12.31 -9.86 2.39
N ILE A 20 -12.77 -9.14 3.41
CA ILE A 20 -13.50 -7.88 3.25
C ILE A 20 -12.49 -6.74 3.28
N MET A 21 -12.19 -6.13 2.12
CA MET A 21 -11.20 -5.05 2.04
C MET A 21 -11.62 -3.80 2.81
N MET A 22 -12.88 -3.41 2.70
CA MET A 22 -13.46 -2.24 3.35
C MET A 22 -14.64 -2.69 4.20
N ALA A 23 -14.51 -2.59 5.52
CA ALA A 23 -15.52 -3.03 6.47
C ALA A 23 -16.07 -1.81 7.21
N PRO A 24 -17.31 -1.37 6.92
CA PRO A 24 -17.91 -0.20 7.54
C PRO A 24 -17.79 -0.17 9.06
N GLY A 25 -17.19 0.90 9.59
CA GLY A 25 -16.95 1.07 11.03
C GLY A 25 -15.63 0.46 11.52
N HIS A 26 -14.88 -0.21 10.66
CA HIS A 26 -13.60 -0.88 10.96
C HIS A 26 -12.46 -0.39 10.06
N GLU A 27 -12.58 0.77 9.44
CA GLU A 27 -11.58 1.29 8.49
C GLU A 27 -10.58 2.28 9.11
N THR A 28 -10.57 2.47 10.42
CA THR A 28 -9.64 3.41 11.07
C THR A 28 -8.40 2.68 11.60
N GLY A 29 -7.22 3.06 11.09
CA GLY A 29 -5.93 2.63 11.63
C GLY A 29 -5.34 3.65 12.61
N PHE A 30 -4.10 3.42 13.07
CA PHE A 30 -3.43 4.35 13.99
C PHE A 30 -2.89 5.60 13.30
N GLY A 31 -2.74 5.59 11.98
CA GLY A 31 -2.32 6.78 11.22
C GLY A 31 -0.88 7.21 11.47
N PHE A 32 0.00 6.31 11.90
CA PHE A 32 1.44 6.58 11.99
C PHE A 32 2.06 6.87 10.61
N LEU A 33 1.50 6.28 9.56
CA LEU A 33 1.72 6.68 8.18
C LEU A 33 0.41 7.28 7.61
N PRO A 34 0.24 8.60 7.66
CA PRO A 34 -1.02 9.24 7.26
C PRO A 34 -1.28 9.08 5.75
N ASP A 35 -2.56 9.16 5.37
CA ASP A 35 -3.05 9.03 3.99
C ASP A 35 -2.63 7.72 3.32
N THR A 36 -2.60 6.62 4.07
CA THR A 36 -2.24 5.30 3.53
C THR A 36 -3.20 4.19 3.93
N ALA A 37 -3.31 3.20 3.03
CA ALA A 37 -3.91 1.89 3.26
C ALA A 37 -2.84 0.81 3.04
N ILE A 38 -2.56 0.00 4.06
CA ILE A 38 -1.45 -0.99 4.02
C ILE A 38 -2.01 -2.41 4.07
N ASP A 39 -1.78 -3.21 3.03
CA ASP A 39 -2.09 -4.64 3.01
C ASP A 39 -0.80 -5.48 3.11
N GLN A 40 -0.85 -6.54 3.91
CA GLN A 40 0.28 -7.44 4.11
C GLN A 40 0.00 -8.77 3.39
N HIS A 41 1.02 -9.32 2.71
CA HIS A 41 1.00 -10.60 2.00
C HIS A 41 0.03 -10.63 0.79
N ALA A 42 -0.24 -9.48 0.16
CA ALA A 42 -1.10 -9.46 -1.02
C ALA A 42 -0.43 -10.16 -2.22
N ILE A 43 0.90 -10.02 -2.37
CA ILE A 43 1.68 -10.59 -3.48
C ILE A 43 1.74 -12.12 -3.40
N ALA A 44 2.21 -12.68 -2.28
CA ALA A 44 2.22 -14.13 -2.04
C ALA A 44 0.85 -14.81 -2.26
N ARG A 45 -0.25 -14.09 -2.04
CA ARG A 45 -1.62 -14.59 -2.22
C ARG A 45 -2.25 -14.26 -3.58
N LYS A 46 -1.53 -13.59 -4.49
CA LYS A 46 -2.03 -13.15 -5.80
C LYS A 46 -3.26 -12.24 -5.71
N ARG A 47 -3.26 -11.32 -4.74
CA ARG A 47 -4.37 -10.41 -4.39
C ARG A 47 -4.01 -8.93 -4.54
N LEU A 48 -3.08 -8.61 -5.44
CA LEU A 48 -2.69 -7.22 -5.69
C LEU A 48 -3.88 -6.38 -6.17
N ASP A 49 -4.81 -6.99 -6.91
CA ASP A 49 -5.96 -6.26 -7.46
C ASP A 49 -7.01 -5.89 -6.40
N ASP A 50 -7.01 -6.56 -5.23
CA ASP A 50 -7.95 -6.28 -4.13
C ASP A 50 -7.83 -4.84 -3.61
N MET A 51 -6.64 -4.22 -3.71
CA MET A 51 -6.40 -2.85 -3.26
C MET A 51 -6.99 -1.81 -4.22
N ILE A 52 -7.19 -2.16 -5.50
CA ILE A 52 -7.69 -1.23 -6.53
C ILE A 52 -9.01 -0.56 -6.12
N PRO A 53 -10.09 -1.30 -5.76
CA PRO A 53 -11.36 -0.69 -5.38
C PRO A 53 -11.28 0.18 -4.11
N VAL A 54 -10.31 -0.07 -3.22
CA VAL A 54 -10.06 0.79 -2.05
C VAL A 54 -9.58 2.16 -2.50
N ILE A 55 -8.61 2.19 -3.40
CA ILE A 55 -8.01 3.43 -3.90
C ILE A 55 -8.95 4.17 -4.87
N GLU A 56 -9.77 3.45 -5.64
CA GLU A 56 -10.84 4.08 -6.44
C GLU A 56 -11.86 4.81 -5.54
N ARG A 57 -12.23 4.21 -4.41
CA ARG A 57 -13.17 4.81 -3.44
C ARG A 57 -12.54 5.91 -2.59
N HIS A 58 -11.24 5.80 -2.31
CA HIS A 58 -10.49 6.72 -1.46
C HIS A 58 -9.22 7.22 -2.20
N PRO A 59 -9.38 8.06 -3.26
CA PRO A 59 -8.28 8.43 -4.15
C PRO A 59 -7.20 9.33 -3.54
N HIS A 60 -7.42 9.81 -2.30
CA HIS A 60 -6.41 10.54 -1.54
C HIS A 60 -5.38 9.58 -0.90
N LEU A 61 -5.75 8.32 -0.66
CA LEU A 61 -4.87 7.33 -0.07
C LEU A 61 -3.77 6.91 -1.04
N LEU A 62 -2.60 6.61 -0.50
CA LEU A 62 -1.59 5.77 -1.14
C LEU A 62 -1.79 4.33 -0.66
N GLY A 63 -2.10 3.42 -1.58
CA GLY A 63 -2.16 1.99 -1.27
C GLY A 63 -0.76 1.39 -1.24
N ILE A 64 -0.48 0.55 -0.25
CA ILE A 64 0.82 -0.11 -0.07
C ILE A 64 0.57 -1.59 0.20
N ALA A 65 1.10 -2.47 -0.65
CA ALA A 65 1.09 -3.90 -0.41
C ALA A 65 2.50 -4.44 -0.18
N ILE A 66 2.75 -4.98 1.01
CA ILE A 66 4.06 -5.50 1.41
C ILE A 66 4.03 -7.02 1.31
N ASP A 67 4.97 -7.62 0.59
CA ASP A 67 5.06 -9.08 0.47
C ASP A 67 5.62 -9.76 1.73
N GLU A 68 5.52 -11.08 1.78
CA GLU A 68 6.10 -11.88 2.86
C GLU A 68 7.63 -11.72 2.92
N ALA A 69 8.19 -11.82 4.14
CA ALA A 69 9.61 -11.61 4.42
C ALA A 69 10.20 -10.30 3.83
N THR A 70 9.36 -9.27 3.69
CA THR A 70 9.70 -7.95 3.16
C THR A 70 9.23 -6.88 4.14
N ALA A 71 9.99 -5.80 4.24
CA ALA A 71 9.71 -4.67 5.11
C ALA A 71 9.80 -3.37 4.30
N LEU A 72 8.97 -2.39 4.66
CA LEU A 72 9.06 -1.03 4.18
C LEU A 72 9.51 -0.13 5.33
N VAL A 73 10.73 0.40 5.24
CA VAL A 73 11.29 1.29 6.26
C VAL A 73 11.06 2.72 5.82
N VAL A 74 10.28 3.48 6.59
CA VAL A 74 9.98 4.88 6.27
C VAL A 74 10.82 5.80 7.15
N HIS A 75 11.58 6.68 6.52
CA HIS A 75 12.38 7.71 7.20
C HIS A 75 12.32 9.01 6.40
N ASN A 76 11.96 10.12 7.06
CA ASN A 76 11.86 11.46 6.45
C ASN A 76 11.07 11.51 5.12
N GLY A 77 9.96 10.76 5.05
CA GLY A 77 9.09 10.74 3.87
C GLY A 77 9.62 9.89 2.70
N VAL A 78 10.71 9.16 2.89
CA VAL A 78 11.22 8.18 1.92
C VAL A 78 11.04 6.78 2.49
N ALA A 79 10.54 5.89 1.65
CA ALA A 79 10.29 4.51 1.98
C ALA A 79 11.31 3.61 1.27
N THR A 80 12.11 2.86 2.01
CA THR A 80 13.10 1.92 1.50
C THR A 80 12.57 0.49 1.62
N VAL A 81 12.61 -0.27 0.54
CA VAL A 81 12.20 -1.68 0.53
C VAL A 81 13.37 -2.55 0.97
N MET A 82 13.12 -3.41 1.96
CA MET A 82 14.11 -4.31 2.57
C MET A 82 13.55 -5.73 2.60
N GLY A 83 14.41 -6.74 2.51
CA GLY A 83 14.02 -8.14 2.72
C GLY A 83 14.18 -9.01 1.48
N LYS A 84 13.20 -9.89 1.21
CA LYS A 84 13.32 -10.96 0.21
C LYS A 84 12.48 -10.77 -1.04
N SER A 85 11.58 -9.80 -1.07
CA SER A 85 10.67 -9.58 -2.19
C SER A 85 10.47 -8.08 -2.43
N LYS A 86 9.25 -7.68 -2.77
CA LYS A 86 8.91 -6.35 -3.30
C LYS A 86 7.71 -5.74 -2.58
N VAL A 87 7.52 -4.44 -2.77
CA VAL A 87 6.36 -3.68 -2.29
C VAL A 87 5.62 -3.11 -3.50
N ALA A 88 4.29 -3.21 -3.51
CA ALA A 88 3.46 -2.57 -4.53
C ALA A 88 2.86 -1.26 -4.01
N PHE A 89 2.93 -0.20 -4.81
CA PHE A 89 2.35 1.10 -4.53
C PHE A 89 1.23 1.44 -5.50
N TYR A 90 0.11 1.93 -4.97
CA TYR A 90 -1.11 2.25 -5.70
C TYR A 90 -1.44 3.72 -5.51
N ASP A 91 -1.54 4.46 -6.61
CA ASP A 91 -1.79 5.90 -6.57
C ASP A 91 -2.82 6.30 -7.64
N ALA A 92 -3.98 6.77 -7.19
CA ALA A 92 -5.05 7.23 -8.06
C ALA A 92 -4.61 8.41 -8.96
N LYS A 93 -3.67 9.25 -8.50
CA LYS A 93 -3.13 10.34 -9.34
C LYS A 93 -2.39 9.76 -10.55
N ARG A 94 -1.50 8.78 -10.31
CA ARG A 94 -0.79 8.07 -11.37
C ARG A 94 -1.73 7.40 -12.38
N TRP A 95 -2.87 6.85 -11.94
CA TRP A 95 -3.83 6.23 -12.85
C TRP A 95 -4.53 7.24 -13.76
N ARG A 96 -4.82 8.45 -13.26
CA ARG A 96 -5.38 9.53 -14.08
C ARG A 96 -4.35 10.06 -15.07
N ASP A 97 -3.12 10.26 -14.60
CA ASP A 97 -2.04 10.83 -15.42
C ASP A 97 -1.54 9.81 -16.48
N MET A 98 -1.69 8.50 -16.22
CA MET A 98 -1.24 7.40 -17.07
C MET A 98 -2.29 6.28 -17.12
N PRO A 99 -3.38 6.43 -17.89
CA PRO A 99 -4.53 5.51 -17.86
C PRO A 99 -4.19 4.09 -18.31
N ASP A 100 -3.27 3.93 -19.26
CA ASP A 100 -2.87 2.64 -19.85
C ASP A 100 -1.75 1.91 -19.07
N ALA A 101 -1.18 2.57 -18.06
CA ALA A 101 -0.13 1.97 -17.26
C ALA A 101 -0.71 1.04 -16.18
N PRO A 102 0.11 0.09 -15.66
CA PRO A 102 -0.29 -0.78 -14.56
C PRO A 102 -0.86 0.00 -13.36
N ARG A 103 -1.85 -0.58 -12.69
CA ARG A 103 -2.52 0.04 -11.52
C ARG A 103 -1.65 0.05 -10.26
N TYR A 104 -0.47 -0.53 -10.30
CA TYR A 104 0.50 -0.43 -9.22
C TYR A 104 1.92 -0.43 -9.76
N VAL A 105 2.83 0.16 -8.99
CA VAL A 105 4.27 0.11 -9.24
C VAL A 105 4.87 -0.87 -8.25
N LEU A 106 5.64 -1.84 -8.75
CA LEU A 106 6.44 -2.73 -7.91
C LEU A 106 7.80 -2.08 -7.65
N VAL A 107 8.22 -2.09 -6.39
CA VAL A 107 9.50 -1.57 -5.92
C VAL A 107 10.25 -2.72 -5.26
N ASP A 108 11.41 -3.06 -5.81
CA ASP A 108 12.21 -4.20 -5.40
C ASP A 108 13.08 -3.87 -4.18
N THR A 109 13.59 -4.92 -3.53
CA THR A 109 14.50 -4.76 -2.38
C THR A 109 15.72 -3.92 -2.75
N GLY A 110 16.05 -2.96 -1.90
CA GLY A 110 17.14 -1.98 -2.11
C GLY A 110 16.65 -0.68 -2.74
N GLU A 111 15.52 -0.68 -3.44
CA GLU A 111 14.96 0.51 -4.07
C GLU A 111 14.19 1.38 -3.06
N ARG A 112 13.98 2.64 -3.47
CA ARG A 112 13.40 3.70 -2.66
C ARG A 112 12.19 4.31 -3.34
N PHE A 113 11.17 4.65 -2.57
CA PHE A 113 9.97 5.33 -3.02
C PHE A 113 9.75 6.61 -2.19
N ASN A 114 9.63 7.74 -2.87
CA ASN A 114 9.36 9.02 -2.24
C ASN A 114 7.86 9.18 -2.01
N LEU A 115 7.44 9.24 -0.74
CA LEU A 115 6.02 9.29 -0.38
C LEU A 115 5.37 10.64 -0.72
N LYS A 116 6.16 11.71 -0.82
CA LYS A 116 5.67 13.05 -1.15
C LYS A 116 5.44 13.21 -2.65
N THR A 117 6.38 12.78 -3.48
CA THR A 117 6.25 12.86 -4.95
C THR A 117 5.53 11.66 -5.55
N ARG A 118 5.30 10.61 -4.75
CA ARG A 118 4.68 9.33 -5.15
C ARG A 118 5.40 8.69 -6.34
N SER A 119 6.73 8.62 -6.25
CA SER A 119 7.59 8.11 -7.32
C SER A 119 8.75 7.27 -6.78
N VAL A 120 9.22 6.32 -7.57
CA VAL A 120 10.47 5.59 -7.31
C VAL A 120 11.62 6.59 -7.42
N GLU A 121 12.54 6.58 -6.47
CA GLU A 121 13.80 7.32 -6.55
C GLU A 121 14.79 6.45 -7.31
N THR A 122 15.18 6.89 -8.51
CA THR A 122 16.36 6.36 -9.20
C THR A 122 17.60 7.02 -8.63
N GLU A 123 18.63 6.23 -8.33
CA GLU A 123 19.97 6.74 -7.98
C GLU A 123 20.54 7.68 -9.06
#